data_AF-A0A522ML10-F1
#
_entry.id   AF-A0A522ML10-F1
#
_cell.length_a   1.000
_cell.length_b   1.000
_cell.length_c   1.000
_cell.angle_alpha   90.00
_cell.angle_beta   90.00
_cell.angle_gamma   90.00
#
_symmetry.space_group_name_H-M   'P 1'
#
loop_
_entity.id
_entity.type
_entity.pdbx_description
1 polymer ?
#
loop_
_entity_poly.entity_id
_entity_poly.type
_entity_poly.pdbx_seq_one_letter_code
_entity_poly.pdbx_strand_id
1 'polypeptide(L)' 'MQTPLNRFKLALQNKQPQIGLWLSLADAYSTELCAGAGFDWLLLDGEHAPNDVRSL' A
#
# COMPACT_ATOMS: atom_id res chain seq x y z
N MET A 1 19.12 16.93 -6.71
CA MET A 1 18.58 15.95 -5.74
C MET A 1 18.15 14.72 -6.50
N GLN A 2 18.44 13.52 -5.98
CA GLN A 2 18.07 12.26 -6.61
C GLN A 2 16.86 11.66 -5.90
N THR A 3 15.77 11.44 -6.64
CA THR A 3 14.56 10.84 -6.08
C THR A 3 14.82 9.37 -5.74
N PRO A 4 14.42 8.89 -4.55
CA PRO A 4 14.53 7.48 -4.20
C PRO A 4 13.78 6.56 -5.18
N LEU A 5 14.24 5.31 -5.30
CA LEU A 5 13.59 4.31 -6.15
C LEU A 5 12.22 3.92 -5.58
N ASN A 6 11.16 4.09 -6.37
CA ASN A 6 9.85 3.50 -6.09
C ASN A 6 9.80 2.08 -6.69
N ARG A 7 9.85 1.06 -5.82
CA ARG A 7 9.89 -0.35 -6.22
C ARG A 7 8.61 -0.81 -6.93
N PHE A 8 7.44 -0.36 -6.46
CA PHE A 8 6.16 -0.65 -7.09
C PHE A 8 6.12 -0.12 -8.54
N LYS A 9 6.51 1.14 -8.75
CA LYS A 9 6.60 1.74 -10.09
C LYS A 9 7.56 0.98 -11.01
N LEU A 10 8.72 0.57 -10.49
CA LEU A 10 9.69 -0.22 -11.26
C LEU A 10 9.11 -1.58 -11.67
N ALA A 11 8.43 -2.28 -10.76
CA ALA A 11 7.81 -3.58 -11.04
C ALA A 11 6.72 -3.48 -12.13
N LEU A 12 5.89 -2.43 -12.07
CA LEU A 12 4.90 -2.14 -13.12
C LEU A 12 5.55 -1.88 -14.48
N GLN A 13 6.64 -1.10 -14.54
CA GLN A 13 7.40 -0.86 -15.77
C GLN A 13 7.97 -2.15 -16.36
N ASN A 14 8.39 -3.07 -15.49
CA ASN A 14 8.89 -4.39 -15.87
C ASN A 14 7.79 -5.39 -16.21
N LYS A 15 6.51 -4.98 -16.21
CA LYS A 15 5.33 -5.84 -16.45
C LYS A 15 5.28 -7.05 -15.51
N GLN A 16 5.80 -6.89 -14.29
CA GLN A 16 5.68 -7.91 -13.26
C GLN A 16 4.26 -7.85 -12.68
N PRO A 17 3.54 -8.98 -12.56
CA PRO A 17 2.30 -9.02 -11.80
C PRO A 17 2.55 -8.56 -10.36
N GLN A 18 1.66 -7.72 -9.82
CA GLN A 18 1.75 -7.20 -8.46
C GLN A 18 0.44 -7.46 -7.74
N ILE A 19 0.44 -8.42 -6.82
CA ILE A 19 -0.74 -8.82 -6.04
C ILE A 19 -0.86 -7.89 -4.84
N GLY A 20 -2.02 -7.22 -4.74
CA GLY A 20 -2.29 -6.25 -3.68
C GLY A 20 -3.44 -6.65 -2.78
N LEU A 21 -3.51 -5.98 -1.62
CA LEU A 21 -4.62 -6.07 -0.68
C LEU A 21 -5.22 -4.68 -0.44
N TRP A 22 -6.54 -4.61 -0.43
CA TRP A 22 -7.30 -3.40 -0.10
C TRP A 22 -7.47 -3.29 1.42
N LEU A 23 -7.08 -2.17 2.01
CA LEU A 23 -7.18 -1.92 3.44
C LEU A 23 -8.28 -0.88 3.72
N SER A 24 -9.38 -1.35 4.31
CA SER A 24 -10.54 -0.53 4.66
C SER A 24 -10.87 -0.54 6.17
N LEU A 25 -9.95 -1.07 7.00
CA LEU A 25 -10.13 -1.15 8.46
C LEU A 25 -9.78 0.16 9.19
N ALA A 26 -9.11 1.10 8.52
CA ALA A 26 -8.66 2.39 9.09
C ALA A 26 -7.91 2.25 10.42
N ASP A 27 -7.05 1.23 10.53
CA ASP A 27 -6.30 0.92 11.75
C ASP A 27 -4.83 0.60 11.42
N ALA A 28 -3.92 1.30 12.09
CA ALA A 28 -2.48 1.19 11.84
C ALA A 28 -1.91 -0.18 12.23
N TYR A 29 -2.45 -0.82 13.27
CA TYR A 29 -1.97 -2.12 13.74
C TYR A 29 -2.33 -3.24 12.74
N SER A 30 -3.55 -3.22 12.22
CA SER A 30 -3.97 -4.11 11.14
C SER A 30 -3.17 -3.87 9.85
N THR A 31 -2.83 -2.60 9.55
CA THR A 31 -1.97 -2.24 8.41
C THR A 31 -0.58 -2.82 8.55
N GLU A 32 0.05 -2.72 9.73
CA GLU A 32 1.36 -3.31 10.02
C GLU A 32 1.33 -4.84 9.91
N LEU A 33 0.28 -5.48 10.44
CA LEU A 33 0.07 -6.92 10.30
C LEU A 33 -0.03 -7.33 8.82
N CYS A 34 -0.80 -6.60 8.02
CA CYS A 34 -0.95 -6.85 6.59
C CYS A 34 0.34 -6.58 5.81
N ALA A 35 1.19 -5.65 6.25
CA ALA A 35 2.50 -5.42 5.64
C ALA A 35 3.42 -6.64 5.76
N GLY A 36 3.25 -7.44 6.82
CA GLY A 36 3.95 -8.72 7.00
C GLY A 36 3.34 -9.89 6.21
N ALA A 37 2.19 -9.73 5.56
CA ALA A 37 1.44 -10.83 4.95
C ALA A 37 1.92 -11.24 3.54
N GLY A 38 2.90 -10.53 2.97
CA GLY A 38 3.54 -10.92 1.71
C GLY A 38 2.88 -10.40 0.42
N PHE A 39 2.01 -9.39 0.51
CA PHE A 39 1.50 -8.67 -0.67
C PHE A 39 2.58 -7.77 -1.27
N ASP A 40 2.53 -7.57 -2.59
CA ASP A 40 3.46 -6.68 -3.29
C ASP A 40 3.18 -5.20 -2.98
N TRP A 41 1.91 -4.87 -2.69
CA TRP A 41 1.46 -3.54 -2.33
C TRP A 41 0.17 -3.58 -1.50
N LEU A 42 -0.10 -2.49 -0.78
CA LEU A 42 -1.33 -2.30 0.01
C LEU A 42 -2.02 -1.02 -0.46
N LEU A 43 -3.34 -1.06 -0.66
CA LEU A 43 -4.15 0.12 -0.94
C LEU A 43 -4.75 0.64 0.36
N LEU A 44 -4.30 1.80 0.82
CA LEU A 44 -4.95 2.52 1.92
C LEU A 44 -6.11 3.33 1.35
N ASP A 45 -7.33 2.88 1.60
CA ASP A 45 -8.52 3.46 0.99
C ASP A 45 -8.91 4.77 1.69
N GLY A 46 -8.54 5.91 1.09
CA GLY A 46 -8.92 7.24 1.57
C GLY A 46 -10.26 7.76 1.05
N GLU A 47 -10.98 6.99 0.22
CA GLU A 47 -12.23 7.42 -0.42
C GLU A 47 -13.46 6.79 0.22
N HIS A 48 -13.43 5.46 0.42
CA HIS A 48 -14.58 4.68 0.88
C HIS A 48 -14.41 4.09 2.27
N ALA A 49 -13.18 3.97 2.78
CA ALA A 49 -12.95 3.63 4.17
C ALA A 49 -12.91 4.91 5.04
N PRO A 50 -13.13 4.80 6.36
CA PRO A 50 -13.16 5.96 7.24
C PRO A 50 -11.73 6.47 7.57
N ASN A 51 -10.85 6.55 6.57
CA ASN A 51 -9.51 7.13 6.69
C ASN A 51 -9.56 8.65 6.47
N ASP A 52 -8.83 9.39 7.29
CA ASP A 52 -8.43 10.78 7.07
C ASP A 52 -6.89 10.90 6.99
N VAL A 53 -6.38 12.13 6.87
CA VAL A 53 -4.94 12.41 6.77
C VAL A 53 -4.18 12.05 8.05
N ARG A 54 -4.83 11.92 9.21
CA ARG A 54 -4.18 11.55 10.47
C ARG A 54 -4.15 10.04 10.68
N SER A 55 -5.07 9.31 10.07
CA SER A 55 -5.09 7.84 10.06
C SER A 55 -4.22 7.21 8.96
N LEU A 56 -3.74 8.01 8.00
CA LEU A 56 -2.83 7.62 6.90
C LEU A 56 -1.40 8.09 7.17
#